data_AF-A0A962LK94-F1
#
_entry.id   AF-A0A962LK94-F1
#
_cell.length_a   1.000
_cell.length_b   1.000
_cell.length_c   1.000
_cell.angle_alpha   90.00
_cell.angle_beta   90.00
_cell.angle_gamma   90.00
#
_symmetry.space_group_name_H-M   'P 1'
#
loop_
_entity.id
_entity.type
_entity.pdbx_description
1 polymer ?
#
loop_
_entity_poly.entity_id
_entity_poly.type
_entity_poly.pdbx_seq_one_letter_code
_entity_poly.pdbx_strand_id
1 'polypeptide(L)'
;MDREPGRAADSGEDASEAGRPRLKAGSEQALVRISVWQTVLSLLGFIVAIIALYAALTESGEMRRQTAAAVWPYVQLTILDVDAQDRAEFSIVLTNAGAGPAKLDAVTLEIDGTAMTGWAQAIKSLVPESDQVLFLQNFSRHRVLAPGERVSLFGVSDPTVVKAFREVLARRGGSISYCYCSIFDDCWLFASEAPDQVPQAVPYCPDVGEAAVSP
;
A
#
# COMPACT_ATOMS: atom_id res chain seq x y z
N MET A 1 47.86 1.87 -106.45
CA MET A 1 46.86 1.33 -107.40
C MET A 1 45.93 0.46 -106.57
N ASP A 2 44.66 0.78 -106.36
CA ASP A 2 43.73 1.77 -106.95
C ASP A 2 42.74 2.18 -105.82
N ARG A 3 42.21 3.41 -105.59
CA ARG A 3 41.67 4.51 -106.42
C ARG A 3 40.51 4.03 -107.32
N GLU A 4 39.25 4.31 -107.00
CA GLU A 4 38.65 5.65 -107.08
C GLU A 4 37.33 5.81 -106.24
N PRO A 5 36.67 6.99 -106.20
CA PRO A 5 35.95 7.45 -105.00
C PRO A 5 34.48 7.90 -105.20
N GLY A 6 33.89 8.47 -104.14
CA GLY A 6 32.89 9.54 -104.23
C GLY A 6 31.66 9.40 -103.30
N ARG A 7 31.00 10.47 -102.83
CA ARG A 7 31.32 11.92 -102.77
C ARG A 7 30.23 12.66 -101.95
N ALA A 8 30.62 13.58 -101.04
CA ALA A 8 29.77 14.58 -100.35
C ALA A 8 28.61 14.03 -99.47
N ALA A 9 28.07 14.69 -98.44
CA ALA A 9 28.36 15.94 -97.71
C ALA A 9 28.17 15.66 -96.18
N ASP A 10 28.05 16.56 -95.19
CA ASP A 10 28.07 18.04 -95.05
C ASP A 10 28.54 18.35 -93.59
N SER A 11 29.29 19.42 -93.31
CA SER A 11 28.89 20.77 -92.80
C SER A 11 28.16 20.84 -91.44
N GLY A 12 28.62 21.76 -90.57
CA GLY A 12 28.05 22.11 -89.24
C GLY A 12 28.91 21.60 -88.07
N GLU A 13 29.66 22.43 -87.31
CA GLU A 13 29.20 23.41 -86.30
C GLU A 13 28.39 22.77 -85.17
N ASP A 14 28.53 23.09 -83.88
CA ASP A 14 29.56 23.69 -83.03
C ASP A 14 28.96 23.64 -81.59
N ALA A 15 29.80 23.75 -80.56
CA ALA A 15 29.53 24.18 -79.17
C ALA A 15 28.18 23.98 -78.41
N SER A 16 28.33 23.62 -77.12
CA SER A 16 27.44 23.89 -75.96
C SER A 16 26.05 23.18 -75.92
N GLU A 17 25.49 22.73 -74.78
CA GLU A 17 25.62 23.21 -73.39
C GLU A 17 25.02 22.22 -72.36
N ALA A 18 25.57 22.23 -71.14
CA ALA A 18 24.98 21.82 -69.84
C ALA A 18 23.76 20.84 -69.80
N GLY A 19 24.02 19.54 -69.93
CA GLY A 19 23.04 18.49 -69.59
C GLY A 19 22.91 18.23 -68.08
N ARG A 20 22.20 19.08 -67.32
CA ARG A 20 21.68 18.68 -65.99
C ARG A 20 20.77 17.45 -66.16
N PRO A 21 20.97 16.34 -65.43
CA PRO A 21 20.13 15.16 -65.58
C PRO A 21 18.70 15.48 -65.12
N ARG A 22 17.78 15.65 -66.09
CA ARG A 22 16.35 15.76 -65.81
C ARG A 22 15.88 14.43 -65.22
N LEU A 23 15.58 14.43 -63.92
CA LEU A 23 14.89 13.33 -63.26
C LEU A 23 13.59 13.04 -64.03
N LYS A 24 13.48 11.81 -64.57
CA LYS A 24 12.32 11.40 -65.38
C LYS A 24 11.10 11.28 -64.47
N ALA A 25 9.94 11.81 -64.88
CA ALA A 25 8.70 11.82 -64.09
C ALA A 25 8.21 10.45 -63.54
N GLY A 26 8.75 9.33 -64.03
CA GLY A 26 8.55 8.01 -63.44
C GLY A 26 9.20 7.81 -62.05
N SER A 27 10.23 8.57 -61.68
CA SER A 27 10.85 8.47 -60.35
C SER A 27 9.98 9.04 -59.25
N GLU A 28 9.18 10.07 -59.54
CA GLU A 28 8.29 10.72 -58.57
C GLU A 28 7.21 9.74 -58.08
N GLN A 29 6.60 8.97 -58.98
CA GLN A 29 5.61 7.95 -58.63
C GLN A 29 6.20 6.79 -57.82
N ALA A 30 7.46 6.41 -58.08
CA ALA A 30 8.16 5.39 -57.32
C ALA A 30 8.47 5.87 -55.88
N LEU A 31 8.95 7.11 -55.74
CA LEU A 31 9.22 7.73 -54.44
C LEU A 31 7.94 7.92 -53.60
N VAL A 32 6.83 8.34 -54.23
CA VAL A 32 5.52 8.44 -53.55
C VAL A 32 5.04 7.07 -53.08
N ARG A 33 5.18 6.01 -53.89
CA ARG A 33 4.80 4.65 -53.46
C ARG A 33 5.64 4.19 -52.27
N ILE A 34 6.95 4.43 -52.27
CA ILE A 34 7.84 4.07 -51.17
C ILE A 34 7.47 4.84 -49.88
N SER A 35 7.18 6.14 -49.98
CA SER A 35 6.77 6.94 -48.82
C SER A 35 5.42 6.53 -48.24
N VAL A 36 4.46 6.12 -49.08
CA VAL A 36 3.17 5.55 -48.62
C VAL A 36 3.37 4.23 -47.87
N TRP A 37 4.25 3.34 -48.35
CA TRP A 37 4.58 2.12 -47.60
C TRP A 37 5.28 2.44 -46.27
N GLN A 38 6.15 3.45 -46.25
CA GLN A 38 6.82 3.90 -45.03
C GLN A 38 5.84 4.47 -43.99
N THR A 39 4.85 5.27 -44.39
CA THR A 39 3.85 5.81 -43.44
C THR A 39 2.93 4.71 -42.89
N VAL A 40 2.55 3.72 -43.71
CA VAL A 40 1.79 2.54 -43.26
C VAL A 40 2.58 1.73 -42.22
N LEU A 41 3.87 1.49 -42.45
CA LEU A 41 4.74 0.79 -41.49
C LEU A 41 4.88 1.56 -40.16
N SER A 42 5.07 2.88 -40.21
CA SER A 42 5.13 3.72 -39.00
C SER A 42 3.81 3.71 -38.22
N LEU A 43 2.66 3.75 -38.90
CA LEU A 43 1.35 3.70 -38.25
C LEU A 43 1.10 2.34 -37.57
N LEU A 44 1.46 1.24 -38.23
CA LEU A 44 1.44 -0.10 -37.63
C LEU A 44 2.32 -0.19 -36.38
N GLY A 45 3.55 0.33 -36.45
CA GLY A 45 4.45 0.38 -35.29
C GLY A 45 3.88 1.18 -34.12
N PHE A 46 3.22 2.32 -34.39
CA PHE A 46 2.56 3.13 -33.38
C PHE A 46 1.37 2.41 -32.71
N ILE A 47 0.54 1.70 -33.49
CA ILE A 47 -0.56 0.90 -32.97
C ILE A 47 -0.03 -0.24 -32.08
N VAL A 48 1.02 -0.94 -32.50
CA VAL A 48 1.66 -2.00 -31.69
C VAL A 48 2.23 -1.42 -30.40
N ALA A 49 2.86 -0.24 -30.42
CA ALA A 49 3.37 0.43 -29.23
C ALA A 49 2.25 0.81 -28.23
N ILE A 50 1.09 1.29 -28.71
CA ILE A 50 -0.08 1.56 -27.87
C ILE A 50 -0.61 0.28 -27.23
N ILE A 51 -0.74 -0.81 -28.00
CA ILE A 51 -1.23 -2.09 -27.48
C ILE A 51 -0.28 -2.67 -26.43
N ALA A 52 1.04 -2.59 -26.67
CA ALA A 52 2.06 -3.03 -25.72
C ALA A 52 2.03 -2.20 -24.42
N LEU A 53 1.89 -0.87 -24.51
CA LEU A 53 1.75 0.00 -23.34
C LEU A 53 0.47 -0.30 -22.57
N TYR A 54 -0.66 -0.51 -23.26
CA TYR A 54 -1.92 -0.88 -22.64
C TYR A 54 -1.82 -2.22 -21.90
N ALA A 55 -1.22 -3.24 -22.53
CA ALA A 55 -0.98 -4.54 -21.92
C ALA A 55 -0.14 -4.43 -20.63
N ALA A 56 0.99 -3.71 -20.69
CA ALA A 56 1.86 -3.48 -19.53
C ALA A 56 1.16 -2.73 -18.38
N LEU A 57 0.28 -1.76 -18.70
CA LEU A 57 -0.54 -1.08 -17.71
C LEU A 57 -1.58 -2.02 -17.07
N THR A 58 -2.21 -2.91 -17.86
CA THR A 58 -3.17 -3.90 -17.32
C THR A 58 -2.50 -4.95 -16.44
N GLU A 59 -1.31 -5.44 -16.80
CA GLU A 59 -0.54 -6.41 -15.99
C GLU A 59 -0.10 -5.80 -14.64
N SER A 60 0.13 -4.49 -14.58
CA SER A 60 0.46 -3.77 -13.33
C SER A 60 -0.62 -3.81 -12.24
N GLY A 61 -1.84 -4.27 -12.58
CA GLY A 61 -2.93 -4.46 -11.64
C GLY A 61 -2.86 -5.77 -10.84
N GLU A 62 -2.37 -6.86 -11.44
CA GLU A 62 -2.39 -8.18 -10.80
C GLU A 62 -1.20 -8.41 -9.86
N MET A 63 -0.03 -7.87 -10.21
CA MET A 63 1.16 -7.93 -9.37
C MET A 63 0.92 -7.33 -7.98
N ARG A 64 0.10 -6.26 -7.91
CA ARG A 64 -0.31 -5.60 -6.66
C ARG A 64 -1.09 -6.52 -5.71
N ARG A 65 -1.91 -7.44 -6.24
CA ARG A 65 -2.70 -8.37 -5.42
C ARG A 65 -1.81 -9.42 -4.77
N GLN A 66 -0.81 -9.91 -5.50
CA GLN A 66 0.19 -10.84 -4.95
C GLN A 66 1.07 -10.16 -3.90
N THR A 67 1.50 -8.91 -4.11
CA THR A 67 2.23 -8.16 -3.07
C THR A 67 1.35 -7.79 -1.88
N ALA A 68 0.08 -7.42 -2.08
CA ALA A 68 -0.84 -7.09 -0.99
C ALA A 68 -1.08 -8.29 -0.05
N ALA A 69 -1.23 -9.50 -0.59
CA ALA A 69 -1.32 -10.71 0.22
C ALA A 69 -0.03 -11.01 1.00
N ALA A 70 1.14 -10.70 0.43
CA ALA A 70 2.44 -10.87 1.08
C ALA A 70 2.75 -9.84 2.17
N VAL A 71 2.00 -8.73 2.24
CA VAL A 71 2.23 -7.61 3.17
C VAL A 71 1.00 -7.21 3.97
N TRP A 72 -0.02 -8.08 4.06
CA TRP A 72 -1.21 -7.82 4.87
C TRP A 72 -0.84 -7.84 6.36
N PRO A 73 -0.96 -6.73 7.10
CA PRO A 73 -0.83 -6.73 8.55
C PRO A 73 -2.12 -7.27 9.18
N TYR A 74 -2.00 -8.00 10.29
CA TYR A 74 -3.15 -8.45 11.06
C TYR A 74 -2.78 -8.38 12.54
N VAL A 75 -3.15 -7.28 13.19
CA VAL A 75 -2.94 -7.13 14.63
C VAL A 75 -4.10 -7.81 15.36
N GLN A 76 -3.75 -8.78 16.21
CA GLN A 76 -4.67 -9.51 17.07
C GLN A 76 -4.51 -9.04 18.51
N LEU A 77 -5.65 -8.76 19.17
CA LEU A 77 -5.72 -8.56 20.61
C LEU A 77 -5.72 -9.91 21.33
N THR A 78 -4.90 -10.05 22.37
CA THR A 78 -4.92 -11.18 23.29
C THR A 78 -4.94 -10.66 24.71
N ILE A 79 -5.93 -11.08 25.50
CA ILE A 79 -6.00 -10.83 26.93
C ILE A 79 -5.55 -12.11 27.61
N LEU A 80 -4.52 -12.04 28.43
CA LEU A 80 -4.05 -13.14 29.28
C LEU A 80 -4.57 -12.88 30.69
N ASP A 81 -5.36 -13.81 31.21
CA ASP A 81 -5.82 -13.86 32.59
C ASP A 81 -5.34 -15.20 33.18
N VAL A 82 -4.42 -15.12 34.14
CA VAL A 82 -3.84 -16.27 34.83
C VAL A 82 -4.29 -16.22 36.28
N ASP A 83 -5.15 -17.16 36.66
CA ASP A 83 -5.59 -17.38 38.04
C ASP A 83 -5.03 -18.72 38.53
N ALA A 84 -3.84 -18.67 39.13
CA ALA A 84 -3.24 -19.78 39.86
C ALA A 84 -3.24 -19.46 41.35
N GLN A 85 -3.33 -20.50 42.20
CA GLN A 85 -3.58 -20.34 43.65
C GLN A 85 -2.62 -19.37 44.38
N ASP A 86 -1.37 -19.23 43.91
CA ASP A 86 -0.36 -18.31 44.44
C ASP A 86 0.04 -17.18 43.46
N ARG A 87 -0.57 -17.09 42.27
CA ARG A 87 -0.23 -16.07 41.24
C ARG A 87 -1.45 -15.64 40.42
N ALA A 88 -1.80 -14.36 40.58
CA ALA A 88 -2.69 -13.64 39.69
C ALA A 88 -1.86 -12.83 38.68
N GLU A 89 -2.12 -12.96 37.38
CA GLU A 89 -1.50 -12.12 36.35
C GLU A 89 -2.52 -11.76 35.28
N PHE A 90 -2.67 -10.47 35.00
CA PHE A 90 -3.51 -9.94 33.94
C PHE A 90 -2.65 -9.12 32.99
N SER A 91 -2.65 -9.46 31.70
CA SER A 91 -1.95 -8.66 30.69
C SER A 91 -2.72 -8.56 29.38
N ILE A 92 -2.51 -7.44 28.70
CA ILE A 92 -3.14 -7.12 27.42
C ILE A 92 -2.03 -6.97 26.39
N VAL A 93 -2.07 -7.84 25.39
CA VAL A 93 -1.01 -8.01 24.39
C VAL A 93 -1.59 -7.83 22.99
N LEU A 94 -0.95 -7.00 22.18
CA LEU A 94 -1.17 -6.98 20.74
C LEU A 94 -0.09 -7.83 20.07
N THR A 95 -0.50 -8.72 19.16
CA THR A 95 0.41 -9.54 18.35
C THR A 95 0.12 -9.31 16.87
N ASN A 96 1.14 -8.99 16.07
CA ASN A 96 0.97 -8.95 14.62
C ASN A 96 1.07 -10.38 14.06
N ALA A 97 -0.08 -11.02 13.82
CA ALA A 97 -0.19 -12.34 13.20
C ALA A 97 -0.22 -12.27 11.65
N GLY A 98 -0.14 -11.06 11.07
CA GLY A 98 -0.07 -10.85 9.63
C GLY A 98 1.35 -11.04 9.06
N ALA A 99 1.45 -10.96 7.73
CA ALA A 99 2.70 -11.05 6.99
C ALA A 99 3.40 -9.70 6.79
N GLY A 100 2.66 -8.58 6.88
CA GLY A 100 3.20 -7.23 6.73
C GLY A 100 3.50 -6.53 8.07
N PRO A 101 4.37 -5.50 8.08
CA PRO A 101 4.55 -4.63 9.24
C PRO A 101 3.27 -3.82 9.53
N ALA A 102 2.91 -3.71 10.81
CA ALA A 102 1.76 -2.93 11.27
C ALA A 102 2.24 -1.67 12.01
N LYS A 103 1.91 -0.48 11.52
CA LYS A 103 2.08 0.79 12.24
C LYS A 103 0.95 0.90 13.27
N LEU A 104 1.21 0.70 14.55
CA LEU A 104 0.25 1.03 15.62
C LEU A 104 0.25 2.54 15.83
N ASP A 105 -0.90 3.17 15.72
CA ASP A 105 -1.06 4.60 15.96
C ASP A 105 -1.46 4.85 17.42
N ALA A 106 -2.73 4.60 17.72
CA ALA A 106 -3.35 4.79 19.02
C ALA A 106 -4.03 3.53 19.56
N VAL A 107 -4.06 3.45 20.88
CA VAL A 107 -4.84 2.49 21.67
C VAL A 107 -5.66 3.28 22.68
N THR A 108 -6.96 3.06 22.70
CA THR A 108 -7.90 3.66 23.64
C THR A 108 -8.47 2.56 24.52
N LEU A 109 -8.46 2.80 25.83
CA LEU A 109 -9.19 2.01 26.82
C LEU A 109 -10.35 2.87 27.30
N GLU A 110 -11.55 2.30 27.33
CA GLU A 110 -12.73 2.92 27.89
C GLU A 110 -13.27 2.02 29.02
N ILE A 111 -13.69 2.65 30.12
CA ILE A 111 -14.29 1.97 31.27
C ILE A 111 -15.54 2.76 31.67
N ASP A 112 -16.68 2.07 31.74
CA ASP A 112 -17.99 2.60 32.14
C ASP A 112 -18.35 3.92 31.42
N GLY A 113 -18.11 3.99 30.11
CA GLY A 113 -18.38 5.17 29.27
C GLY A 113 -17.32 6.28 29.32
N THR A 114 -16.18 6.04 30.00
CA THR A 114 -15.12 7.04 30.19
C THR A 114 -13.82 6.60 29.52
N ALA A 115 -13.39 7.34 28.50
CA ALA A 115 -12.11 7.15 27.85
C ALA A 115 -10.94 7.48 28.80
N MET A 116 -10.04 6.50 29.00
CA MET A 116 -8.92 6.59 29.94
C MET A 116 -7.66 7.10 29.23
N THR A 117 -7.01 8.12 29.80
CA THR A 117 -5.77 8.70 29.24
C THR A 117 -4.54 7.81 29.41
N GLY A 118 -4.62 6.77 30.25
CA GLY A 118 -3.59 5.76 30.43
C GLY A 118 -3.92 4.77 31.55
N TRP A 119 -3.14 3.69 31.63
CA TRP A 119 -3.37 2.57 32.56
C TRP A 119 -3.38 2.97 34.04
N ALA A 120 -2.58 3.95 34.45
CA ALA A 120 -2.58 4.46 35.82
C ALA A 120 -3.92 5.11 36.21
N GLN A 121 -4.58 5.80 35.28
CA GLN A 121 -5.92 6.35 35.51
C GLN A 121 -6.96 5.23 35.63
N ALA A 122 -6.88 4.23 34.76
CA ALA A 122 -7.77 3.07 34.77
C ALA A 122 -7.64 2.21 36.05
N ILE A 123 -6.41 1.98 36.53
CA ILE A 123 -6.18 1.33 37.83
C ILE A 123 -6.84 2.15 38.94
N LYS A 124 -6.62 3.46 38.96
CA LYS A 124 -7.14 4.34 40.02
C LYS A 124 -8.66 4.50 39.99
N SER A 125 -9.31 4.42 38.83
CA SER A 125 -10.78 4.43 38.75
C SER A 125 -11.40 3.12 39.24
N LEU A 126 -10.71 1.98 39.06
CA LEU A 126 -11.20 0.66 39.46
C LEU A 126 -10.89 0.31 40.92
N VAL A 127 -9.71 0.70 41.41
CA VAL A 127 -9.25 0.42 42.78
C VAL A 127 -8.66 1.71 43.37
N PRO A 128 -9.49 2.61 43.92
CA PRO A 128 -9.03 3.91 44.42
C PRO A 128 -8.02 3.85 45.56
N GLU A 129 -7.99 2.75 46.31
CA GLU A 129 -7.06 2.48 47.42
C GLU A 129 -5.70 1.93 46.95
N SER A 130 -5.52 1.67 45.65
CA SER A 130 -4.31 1.05 45.10
C SER A 130 -3.17 2.05 44.83
N ASP A 131 -2.63 2.62 45.90
CA ASP A 131 -1.41 3.42 45.81
C ASP A 131 -0.18 2.51 45.52
N GLN A 132 0.62 2.92 44.52
CA GLN A 132 1.90 2.28 44.13
C GLN A 132 1.81 0.88 43.47
N VAL A 133 0.76 0.60 42.70
CA VAL A 133 0.70 -0.61 41.86
C VAL A 133 1.83 -0.60 40.82
N LEU A 134 2.65 -1.65 40.81
CA LEU A 134 3.61 -1.90 39.72
C LEU A 134 2.87 -2.51 38.53
N PHE A 135 2.94 -1.84 37.38
CA PHE A 135 2.42 -2.34 36.11
C PHE A 135 3.47 -2.20 34.99
N LEU A 136 3.41 -3.09 34.00
CA LEU A 136 4.22 -3.01 32.79
C LEU A 136 3.44 -2.22 31.73
N GLN A 137 4.14 -1.30 31.05
CA GLN A 137 3.64 -0.58 29.88
C GLN A 137 4.77 -0.50 28.85
N ASN A 138 4.68 -1.30 27.78
CA ASN A 138 5.71 -1.35 26.71
C ASN A 138 5.23 -0.70 25.40
N PHE A 139 4.27 0.22 25.48
CA PHE A 139 3.68 0.90 24.33
C PHE A 139 4.19 2.34 24.17
N SER A 140 4.57 2.69 22.94
CA SER A 140 4.82 4.05 22.47
C SER A 140 3.90 4.32 21.27
N ARG A 141 3.35 5.54 21.15
CA ARG A 141 2.63 5.96 19.94
C ARG A 141 3.51 5.79 18.69
N HIS A 142 2.90 5.47 17.54
CA HIS A 142 3.61 5.22 16.27
C HIS A 142 4.58 4.03 16.31
N ARG A 143 4.39 3.04 17.20
CA ARG A 143 5.22 1.82 17.21
C ARG A 143 4.90 0.97 15.98
N VAL A 144 5.93 0.57 15.23
CA VAL A 144 5.79 -0.47 14.21
C VAL A 144 5.96 -1.85 14.84
N LEU A 145 5.04 -2.77 14.58
CA LEU A 145 5.16 -4.20 14.89
C LEU A 145 5.60 -4.97 13.65
N ALA A 146 6.74 -5.66 13.74
CA ALA A 146 7.14 -6.64 12.73
C ALA A 146 6.19 -7.86 12.72
N PRO A 147 6.14 -8.64 11.62
CA PRO A 147 5.42 -9.91 11.58
C PRO A 147 5.83 -10.86 12.72
N GLY A 148 4.87 -11.39 13.45
CA GLY A 148 5.07 -12.23 14.64
C GLY A 148 5.50 -11.48 15.92
N GLU A 149 5.74 -10.16 15.85
CA GLU A 149 6.07 -9.34 17.02
C GLU A 149 4.84 -9.19 17.93
N ARG A 150 5.09 -9.18 19.24
CA ARG A 150 4.09 -8.94 20.27
C ARG A 150 4.52 -7.78 21.18
N VAL A 151 3.56 -6.94 21.57
CA VAL A 151 3.75 -5.86 22.53
C VAL A 151 2.74 -5.97 23.66
N SER A 152 3.22 -5.97 24.90
CA SER A 152 2.35 -5.84 26.07
C SER A 152 2.01 -4.36 26.26
N LEU A 153 0.73 -4.04 26.04
CA LEU A 153 0.18 -2.71 26.30
C LEU A 153 0.09 -2.44 27.80
N PHE A 154 -0.29 -3.48 28.54
CA PHE A 154 -0.50 -3.50 29.97
C PHE A 154 -0.14 -4.88 30.54
N GLY A 155 0.39 -4.90 31.76
CA GLY A 155 0.54 -6.11 32.57
C GLY A 155 0.55 -5.76 34.04
N VAL A 156 -0.21 -6.48 34.86
CA VAL A 156 -0.30 -6.29 36.32
C VAL A 156 -0.43 -7.64 37.02
N SER A 157 0.22 -7.77 38.18
CA SER A 157 0.20 -9.00 39.00
C SER A 157 -0.34 -8.77 40.42
N ASP A 158 -0.83 -7.56 40.73
CA ASP A 158 -1.55 -7.30 41.98
C ASP A 158 -2.92 -8.01 41.96
N PRO A 159 -3.22 -8.92 42.90
CA PRO A 159 -4.46 -9.69 42.87
C PRO A 159 -5.74 -8.85 42.99
N THR A 160 -5.69 -7.69 43.66
CA THR A 160 -6.82 -6.77 43.81
C THR A 160 -7.15 -6.11 42.48
N VAL A 161 -6.12 -5.62 41.79
CA VAL A 161 -6.24 -4.98 40.48
C VAL A 161 -6.62 -6.00 39.40
N VAL A 162 -5.98 -7.17 39.37
CA VAL A 162 -6.34 -8.27 38.45
C VAL A 162 -7.81 -8.63 38.58
N LYS A 163 -8.30 -8.81 39.82
CA LYS A 163 -9.73 -9.10 40.07
C LYS A 163 -10.64 -7.97 39.57
N ALA A 164 -10.29 -6.71 39.81
CA ALA A 164 -11.09 -5.57 39.37
C ALA A 164 -11.20 -5.48 37.84
N PHE A 165 -10.09 -5.60 37.10
CA PHE A 165 -10.12 -5.63 35.63
C PHE A 165 -10.93 -6.82 35.08
N ARG A 166 -10.82 -7.99 35.72
CA ARG A 166 -11.61 -9.18 35.35
C ARG A 166 -13.11 -8.96 35.54
N GLU A 167 -13.53 -8.33 36.64
CA GLU A 167 -14.95 -8.02 36.86
C GLU A 167 -15.49 -7.01 35.86
N VAL A 168 -14.70 -6.00 35.46
CA VAL A 168 -15.07 -4.99 34.45
C VAL A 168 -15.28 -5.63 33.07
N LEU A 169 -14.34 -6.48 32.64
CA LEU A 169 -14.46 -7.22 31.38
C LEU A 169 -15.65 -8.19 31.40
N ALA A 170 -15.85 -8.92 32.50
CA ALA A 170 -16.97 -9.84 32.65
C ALA A 170 -18.34 -9.15 32.59
N ARG A 171 -18.44 -7.90 33.06
CA ARG A 171 -19.66 -7.07 32.99
C ARG A 171 -19.83 -6.35 31.65
N ARG A 172 -18.87 -6.46 30.72
CA ARG A 172 -18.74 -5.62 29.51
C ARG A 172 -18.69 -4.11 29.81
N GLY A 173 -18.21 -3.73 31.00
CA GLY A 173 -18.00 -2.33 31.37
C GLY A 173 -16.68 -1.76 30.84
N GLY A 174 -15.79 -2.61 30.30
CA GLY A 174 -14.54 -2.18 29.67
C GLY A 174 -14.52 -2.48 28.19
N SER A 175 -14.17 -1.50 27.36
CA SER A 175 -13.91 -1.68 25.94
C SER A 175 -12.51 -1.19 25.54
N ILE A 176 -11.96 -1.85 24.54
CA ILE A 176 -10.64 -1.56 23.98
C ILE A 176 -10.79 -1.37 22.48
N SER A 177 -10.30 -0.23 22.01
CA SER A 177 -10.12 0.05 20.59
C SER A 177 -8.66 0.37 20.29
N TYR A 178 -8.23 0.02 19.09
CA TYR A 178 -6.91 0.41 18.58
C TYR A 178 -6.96 0.49 17.07
N CYS A 179 -6.17 1.41 16.52
CA CYS A 179 -6.03 1.57 15.09
C CYS A 179 -4.60 1.27 14.63
N TYR A 180 -4.49 0.61 13.48
CA TYR A 180 -3.20 0.30 12.87
C TYR A 180 -3.27 0.42 11.35
N CYS A 181 -2.16 0.79 10.73
CA CYS A 181 -2.05 0.89 9.28
C CYS A 181 -0.92 0.03 8.71
N SER A 182 -1.03 -0.33 7.44
CA SER A 182 0.04 -0.98 6.67
C SER A 182 1.16 0.01 6.36
N ILE A 183 2.23 -0.48 5.72
CA ILE A 183 3.26 0.39 5.14
C ILE A 183 2.75 1.22 3.95
N PHE A 184 1.60 0.85 3.36
CA PHE A 184 0.94 1.52 2.24
C PHE A 184 -0.21 2.44 2.67
N ASP A 185 -0.35 2.66 3.98
CA ASP A 185 -1.34 3.55 4.59
C ASP A 185 -2.81 3.10 4.42
N ASP A 186 -3.04 1.83 4.08
CA ASP A 186 -4.31 1.14 4.36
C ASP A 186 -4.45 0.99 5.89
N CYS A 187 -5.58 1.40 6.47
CA CYS A 187 -5.78 1.38 7.92
C CYS A 187 -6.95 0.50 8.36
N TRP A 188 -6.85 -0.07 9.55
CA TRP A 188 -7.88 -0.87 10.21
C TRP A 188 -8.09 -0.42 11.66
N LEU A 189 -9.36 -0.29 12.03
CA LEU A 189 -9.81 0.00 13.38
C LEU A 189 -10.38 -1.29 14.00
N PHE A 190 -9.84 -1.70 15.14
CA PHE A 190 -10.44 -2.70 16.01
C PHE A 190 -11.20 -1.99 17.14
N ALA A 191 -12.38 -2.49 17.48
CA ALA A 191 -13.10 -2.17 18.70
C ALA A 191 -13.68 -3.47 19.30
N SER A 192 -13.46 -3.70 20.60
CA SER A 192 -13.90 -4.95 21.26
C SER A 192 -15.41 -5.13 21.34
N GLU A 193 -16.17 -4.04 21.15
CA GLU A 193 -17.63 -3.97 21.12
C GLU A 193 -18.22 -4.39 19.77
N ALA A 194 -17.41 -4.38 18.70
CA ALA A 194 -17.86 -4.79 17.38
C ALA A 194 -18.29 -6.27 17.40
N PRO A 195 -19.45 -6.65 16.81
CA PRO A 195 -20.04 -7.98 16.98
C PRO A 195 -19.11 -9.15 16.66
N ASP A 196 -18.31 -8.99 15.59
CA ASP A 196 -17.42 -10.04 15.08
C ASP A 196 -16.01 -9.99 15.70
N GLN A 197 -15.68 -8.91 16.42
CA GLN A 197 -14.33 -8.63 16.95
C GLN A 197 -13.22 -8.72 15.88
N VAL A 198 -13.53 -8.33 14.64
CA VAL A 198 -12.59 -8.26 13.51
C VAL A 198 -12.22 -6.79 13.25
N PRO A 199 -10.93 -6.47 12.99
CA PRO A 199 -10.54 -5.12 12.56
C PRO A 199 -11.24 -4.71 11.25
N GLN A 200 -11.94 -3.58 11.25
CA GLN A 200 -12.64 -3.04 10.08
C GLN A 200 -11.76 -2.05 9.33
N ALA A 201 -11.79 -2.07 8.00
CA ALA A 201 -11.03 -1.13 7.18
C ALA A 201 -11.58 0.29 7.33
N VAL A 202 -10.70 1.26 7.58
CA VAL A 202 -11.01 2.69 7.75
C VAL A 202 -10.10 3.54 6.84
N PRO A 203 -10.56 4.72 6.37
CA PRO A 203 -9.77 5.56 5.47
C PRO A 203 -8.56 6.22 6.16
N TYR A 204 -8.61 6.39 7.48
CA TYR A 204 -7.51 6.88 8.33
C TYR A 204 -7.79 6.46 9.78
N CYS A 205 -6.76 6.46 10.63
CA CYS A 205 -6.95 6.27 12.07
C CYS A 205 -7.56 7.52 12.70
N PRO A 206 -8.68 7.40 13.46
CA PRO A 206 -9.25 8.54 14.16
C PRO A 206 -8.30 9.01 15.26
N ASP A 207 -8.08 10.31 15.34
CA ASP A 207 -7.23 10.89 16.37
C ASP A 207 -7.87 10.69 17.75
N VAL A 208 -7.04 10.64 18.81
CA VAL A 208 -7.45 10.17 20.14
C VAL A 208 -8.28 11.23 20.87
N GLY A 209 -9.53 11.35 20.46
CA GLY A 209 -10.50 12.36 20.87
C GLY A 209 -11.78 12.37 20.03
N GLU A 210 -11.73 11.95 18.76
CA GLU A 210 -12.91 11.89 17.88
C GLU A 210 -13.64 10.53 17.92
N ALA A 211 -12.94 9.43 18.23
CA ALA A 211 -13.56 8.13 18.43
C ALA A 211 -14.53 8.07 19.65
N ALA A 212 -14.50 9.08 20.54
CA ALA A 212 -15.45 9.24 21.63
C ALA A 212 -16.76 9.94 21.20
N VAL A 213 -16.93 10.28 19.92
CA VAL A 213 -18.09 11.02 19.38
C VAL A 213 -18.62 10.35 18.12
N SER A 214 -19.28 9.19 18.28
CA SER A 214 -20.34 8.79 17.35
C SER A 214 -21.45 8.06 18.12
N PRO A 215 -22.72 8.54 18.04
CA PRO A 215 -23.87 7.93 18.73
C PRO A 215 -24.48 6.74 17.98
#